data_AF-A0A077KFQ2-F1
#
_entry.id   AF-A0A077KFQ2-F1
#
_cell.length_a   1.000
_cell.length_b   1.000
_cell.length_c   1.000
_cell.angle_alpha   90.00
_cell.angle_beta   90.00
_cell.angle_gamma   90.00
#
_symmetry.space_group_name_H-M   'P 1'
#
loop_
_entity.id
_entity.type
_entity.pdbx_description
1 polymer ?
#
loop_
_entity_poly.entity_id
_entity_poly.type
_entity_poly.pdbx_seq_one_letter_code
_entity_poly.pdbx_strand_id
1 'polypeptide(L)'
;MEEFKHLKREGTEYQVKQYLSLQHIIVIAWLLISIIVMVNTSYLKTGIIMLIFSLLLTIVSFMPPKVCFDPALNCLTILNRGLNHRKFTYDLKDFEGFELQIMYIGFIPLGCYLYGNFKNVSRFKRPVISQSFSKKTMQEVVNELEDLNIKPNITSI
;
A
#
# COMPACT_ATOMS: atom_id res chain seq x y z
N MET A 1 -10.45 -6.04 24.29
CA MET A 1 -9.73 -6.44 23.06
C MET A 1 -8.99 -5.23 22.59
N GLU A 2 -7.65 -5.31 22.52
CA GLU A 2 -6.83 -4.21 22.02
C GLU A 2 -7.30 -3.82 20.62
N GLU A 3 -7.61 -2.54 20.44
CA GLU A 3 -8.03 -1.99 19.17
C GLU A 3 -6.80 -1.95 18.25
N PHE A 4 -6.82 -2.72 17.15
CA PHE A 4 -5.74 -2.71 16.18
C PHE A 4 -5.58 -1.28 15.62
N LYS A 5 -4.36 -0.77 15.66
CA LYS A 5 -4.05 0.62 15.28
C LYS A 5 -3.86 0.79 13.78
N HIS A 6 -3.37 -0.25 13.11
CA HIS A 6 -3.03 -0.25 11.69
C HIS A 6 -4.06 -1.00 10.83
N LEU A 7 -5.04 -1.64 11.46
CA LEU A 7 -6.12 -2.38 10.83
C LEU A 7 -7.46 -1.74 11.18
N LYS A 8 -8.26 -1.43 10.16
CA LYS A 8 -9.60 -0.90 10.34
C LYS A 8 -10.61 -2.03 10.18
N ARG A 9 -11.38 -2.32 11.22
CA ARG A 9 -12.48 -3.29 11.14
C ARG A 9 -13.64 -2.73 10.32
N GLU A 10 -14.04 -3.42 9.27
CA GLU A 10 -15.23 -3.15 8.45
C GLU A 10 -16.14 -4.38 8.49
N GLY A 11 -16.99 -4.46 9.52
CA GLY A 11 -17.84 -5.62 9.78
C GLY A 11 -17.04 -6.85 10.23
N THR A 12 -17.03 -7.90 9.41
CA THR A 12 -16.23 -9.12 9.60
C THR A 12 -14.84 -9.04 8.97
N GLU A 13 -14.60 -8.05 8.11
CA GLU A 13 -13.33 -7.85 7.42
C GLU A 13 -12.43 -6.86 8.16
N TYR A 14 -11.12 -6.99 7.96
CA TYR A 14 -10.09 -6.07 8.44
C TYR A 14 -9.37 -5.43 7.26
N GLN A 15 -9.55 -4.13 7.08
CA GLN A 15 -8.85 -3.37 6.05
C GLN A 15 -7.47 -2.92 6.57
N VAL A 16 -6.41 -3.23 5.82
CA VAL A 16 -5.05 -2.79 6.12
C VAL A 16 -4.86 -1.34 5.72
N LYS A 17 -4.37 -0.51 6.64
CA LYS A 17 -4.05 0.88 6.37
C LYS A 17 -2.83 0.99 5.44
N GLN A 18 -2.92 1.90 4.49
CA GLN A 18 -1.85 2.26 3.57
C GLN A 18 -1.21 3.56 4.07
N TYR A 19 0.12 3.65 4.07
CA TYR A 19 0.84 4.85 4.50
C TYR A 19 1.54 5.52 3.33
N LEU A 20 1.88 6.80 3.52
CA LEU A 20 2.68 7.57 2.58
C LEU A 20 4.10 6.99 2.53
N SER A 21 4.59 6.76 1.31
CA SER A 21 5.98 6.42 0.99
C SER A 21 6.73 7.65 0.46
N LEU A 22 8.06 7.57 0.34
CA LEU A 22 8.87 8.69 -0.18
C LEU A 22 8.41 9.13 -1.58
N GLN A 23 7.94 8.18 -2.39
CA GLN A 23 7.40 8.45 -3.72
C GLN A 23 6.31 9.52 -3.69
N HIS A 24 5.44 9.53 -2.67
CA HIS A 24 4.38 10.53 -2.54
C HIS A 24 4.95 11.92 -2.27
N ILE A 25 6.00 12.00 -1.44
CA ILE A 25 6.70 13.25 -1.12
C ILE A 25 7.39 13.81 -2.37
N ILE A 26 8.05 12.94 -3.14
CA ILE A 26 8.71 13.31 -4.40
C ILE A 26 7.70 13.87 -5.40
N VAL A 27 6.54 13.23 -5.54
CA VAL A 27 5.49 13.68 -6.47
C VAL A 27 4.91 15.04 -6.05
N ILE A 28 4.69 15.27 -4.75
CA ILE A 28 4.28 16.59 -4.23
C ILE A 28 5.36 17.65 -4.51
N ALA A 29 6.63 17.33 -4.26
CA ALA A 29 7.73 18.26 -4.53
C ALA A 29 7.79 18.64 -6.02
N TRP A 30 7.58 17.68 -6.91
CA TRP A 30 7.54 17.90 -8.35
C TRP A 30 6.38 18.81 -8.78
N LEU A 31 5.21 18.66 -8.15
CA LEU A 31 4.07 19.55 -8.35
C LEU A 31 4.39 20.98 -7.92
N LEU A 32 5.06 21.17 -6.77
CA LEU A 32 5.47 22.50 -6.29
C LEU A 32 6.50 23.15 -7.22
N ILE A 33 7.48 22.40 -7.71
CA ILE A 33 8.46 22.90 -8.70
C ILE A 33 7.74 23.39 -9.95
N SER A 34 6.72 22.65 -10.42
CA SER A 34 5.95 23.05 -11.60
C SER A 34 5.21 24.38 -11.38
N ILE A 35 4.64 24.60 -10.19
CA ILE A 35 4.00 25.87 -9.82
C ILE A 35 5.03 27.01 -9.77
N ILE A 36 6.18 26.79 -9.15
CA ILE A 36 7.26 27.78 -9.05
C ILE A 36 7.74 28.19 -10.44
N VAL A 37 7.97 27.23 -11.34
CA VAL A 37 8.36 27.52 -12.73
C VAL A 37 7.28 28.34 -13.43
N MET A 38 6.00 28.03 -13.22
CA MET A 38 4.89 28.77 -13.84
C MET A 38 4.80 30.23 -13.35
N VAL A 39 5.04 30.48 -12.05
CA VAL A 39 4.87 31.81 -11.44
C VAL A 39 6.11 32.68 -11.59
N ASN A 40 7.31 32.10 -11.46
CA ASN A 40 8.57 32.86 -11.39
C ASN A 40 9.34 32.95 -12.70
N THR A 41 8.85 32.36 -13.80
CA THR A 41 9.54 32.39 -15.09
C THR A 41 8.62 32.81 -16.23
N SER A 42 9.19 33.31 -17.32
CA SER A 42 8.46 33.60 -18.56
C SER A 42 8.04 32.35 -19.34
N TYR A 43 8.41 31.14 -18.86
CA TYR A 43 8.12 29.86 -19.50
C TYR A 43 6.74 29.31 -19.13
N LEU A 44 5.70 30.13 -19.28
CA LEU A 44 4.33 29.79 -18.88
C LEU A 44 3.81 28.52 -19.58
N LYS A 45 4.09 28.35 -20.88
CA LYS A 45 3.72 27.14 -21.63
C LYS A 45 4.37 25.87 -21.05
N THR A 46 5.65 25.94 -20.70
CA THR A 46 6.39 24.82 -20.11
C THR A 46 5.89 24.51 -18.71
N GLY A 47 5.62 25.55 -17.90
CA GLY A 47 5.05 25.40 -16.57
C GLY A 47 3.68 24.70 -16.58
N ILE A 48 2.79 25.06 -17.52
CA ILE A 48 1.49 24.40 -17.67
C ILE A 48 1.64 22.92 -18.02
N ILE A 49 2.51 22.57 -18.98
CA ILE A 49 2.72 21.17 -19.36
C ILE A 49 3.27 20.36 -18.18
N MET A 50 4.27 20.90 -17.47
CA MET A 50 4.81 20.25 -16.26
C MET A 50 3.76 20.09 -15.18
N LEU A 51 2.89 21.08 -14.97
CA LEU A 51 1.83 21.04 -13.97
C LEU A 51 0.79 19.97 -14.29
N ILE A 52 0.32 19.89 -15.55
CA ILE A 52 -0.61 18.85 -16.00
C ILE A 52 0.01 17.46 -15.80
N PHE A 53 1.26 17.28 -16.20
CA PHE A 53 1.95 16.00 -16.04
C PHE A 53 2.13 15.61 -14.56
N SER A 54 2.51 16.57 -13.72
CA SER A 54 2.65 16.40 -12.27
C SER A 54 1.32 16.02 -11.61
N LEU A 55 0.23 16.66 -12.04
CA LEU A 55 -1.11 16.38 -11.54
C LEU A 55 -1.54 14.96 -11.89
N LEU A 56 -1.31 14.53 -13.14
CA LEU A 56 -1.59 13.16 -13.58
C LEU A 56 -0.79 12.13 -12.76
N LEU A 57 0.52 12.37 -12.54
CA LEU A 57 1.35 11.50 -11.70
C LEU A 57 0.87 11.45 -10.25
N THR A 58 0.39 12.58 -9.73
CA THR A 58 -0.18 12.66 -8.37
C THR A 58 -1.42 11.78 -8.26
N ILE A 59 -2.35 11.88 -9.19
CA ILE A 59 -3.57 11.06 -9.19
C ILE A 59 -3.22 9.57 -9.20
N VAL A 60 -2.26 9.15 -10.05
CA VAL A 60 -1.85 7.74 -10.14
C VAL A 60 -1.12 7.27 -8.86
N SER A 61 -0.28 8.12 -8.27
CA SER A 61 0.54 7.75 -7.11
C SER A 61 -0.28 7.64 -5.82
N PHE A 62 -1.30 8.50 -5.66
CA PHE A 62 -2.14 8.56 -4.45
C PHE A 62 -3.36 7.62 -4.49
N MET A 63 -3.39 6.66 -5.42
CA MET A 63 -4.48 5.71 -5.57
C MET A 63 -4.05 4.31 -5.09
N PRO A 64 -3.82 4.10 -3.78
CA PRO A 64 -3.31 2.83 -3.28
C PRO A 64 -4.37 1.72 -3.38
N PRO A 65 -3.94 0.46 -3.46
CA PRO A 65 -4.85 -0.68 -3.40
C PRO A 65 -5.53 -0.75 -2.03
N LYS A 66 -6.80 -1.18 -2.02
CA LYS A 66 -7.51 -1.53 -0.78
C LYS A 66 -7.25 -3.01 -0.51
N VAL A 67 -6.62 -3.32 0.62
CA VAL A 67 -6.33 -4.69 1.05
C VAL A 67 -7.22 -5.02 2.24
N CYS A 68 -8.03 -6.06 2.10
CA CYS A 68 -8.96 -6.54 3.12
C CYS A 68 -8.63 -7.99 3.47
N PHE A 69 -8.44 -8.28 4.75
CA PHE A 69 -8.36 -9.62 5.30
C PHE A 69 -9.73 -10.03 5.84
N ASP A 70 -10.22 -11.19 5.43
CA ASP A 70 -11.42 -11.79 6.00
C ASP A 70 -11.03 -13.10 6.73
N PRO A 71 -10.94 -13.07 8.07
CA PRO A 71 -10.66 -14.25 8.87
C PRO A 71 -11.80 -15.28 8.84
N ALA A 72 -13.05 -14.86 8.64
CA ALA A 72 -14.21 -15.76 8.65
C ALA A 72 -14.26 -16.59 7.35
N LEU A 73 -13.92 -15.97 6.22
CA LEU A 73 -13.84 -16.64 4.92
C LEU A 73 -12.45 -17.19 4.60
N ASN A 74 -11.47 -17.02 5.49
CA ASN A 74 -10.07 -17.39 5.30
C ASN A 74 -9.49 -16.89 3.96
N CYS A 75 -9.75 -15.62 3.62
CA CYS A 75 -9.28 -15.06 2.36
C CYS A 75 -8.74 -13.63 2.49
N LEU A 76 -7.80 -13.31 1.60
CA LEU A 76 -7.26 -11.97 1.41
C LEU A 76 -7.81 -11.41 0.10
N THR A 77 -8.47 -10.27 0.17
CA THR A 77 -8.97 -9.54 -1.00
C THR A 77 -8.15 -8.26 -1.23
N ILE A 78 -7.69 -8.09 -2.47
CA ILE A 78 -6.99 -6.90 -2.93
C ILE A 78 -7.80 -6.26 -4.04
N LEU A 79 -8.28 -5.06 -3.76
CA LEU A 79 -9.02 -4.25 -4.69
C LEU A 79 -8.14 -3.09 -5.16
N ASN A 80 -7.66 -3.18 -6.39
CA ASN A 80 -6.94 -2.07 -7.02
C ASN A 80 -7.96 -0.97 -7.37
N ARG A 81 -7.82 0.20 -6.74
CA ARG A 81 -8.69 1.36 -7.00
C ARG A 81 -8.28 2.19 -8.22
N GLY A 82 -7.11 1.90 -8.82
CA GLY A 82 -6.57 2.61 -9.97
C GLY A 82 -7.42 2.54 -11.26
N LEU A 83 -6.81 2.92 -12.39
CA LEU A 83 -7.42 2.96 -13.73
C LEU A 83 -8.11 1.66 -14.18
N ASN A 84 -7.74 0.51 -13.60
CA ASN A 84 -8.39 -0.76 -13.86
C ASN A 84 -8.81 -1.40 -12.54
N HIS A 85 -10.11 -1.36 -12.27
CA HIS A 85 -10.72 -1.98 -11.08
C HIS A 85 -10.59 -3.49 -11.14
N ARG A 86 -9.47 -4.00 -10.63
CA ARG A 86 -9.22 -5.43 -10.51
C ARG A 86 -9.35 -5.85 -9.06
N LYS A 87 -10.16 -6.87 -8.83
CA LYS A 87 -10.27 -7.58 -7.56
C LYS A 87 -9.50 -8.88 -7.68
N PHE A 88 -8.57 -9.09 -6.76
CA PHE A 88 -7.85 -10.34 -6.60
C PHE A 88 -8.19 -10.91 -5.23
N THR A 89 -8.54 -12.19 -5.18
CA THR A 89 -8.82 -12.89 -3.92
C THR A 89 -7.85 -14.06 -3.81
N TYR A 90 -7.18 -14.15 -2.67
CA TYR A 90 -6.21 -15.18 -2.33
C TYR A 90 -6.74 -15.97 -1.13
N ASP A 91 -6.59 -17.29 -1.17
CA ASP A 91 -6.92 -18.15 -0.04
C ASP A 91 -5.78 -18.10 0.98
N LEU A 92 -6.11 -17.90 2.26
CA LEU A 92 -5.12 -17.87 3.34
C LEU A 92 -4.52 -19.26 3.62
N LYS A 93 -5.11 -20.36 3.13
CA LYS A 93 -4.52 -21.70 3.22
C LYS A 93 -3.19 -21.81 2.46
N ASP A 94 -3.07 -21.04 1.38
CA ASP A 94 -1.85 -20.98 0.59
C ASP A 94 -0.86 -19.94 1.12
N PHE A 95 -1.17 -19.24 2.22
CA PHE A 95 -0.32 -18.19 2.78
C PHE A 95 0.94 -18.79 3.43
N GLU A 96 2.11 -18.35 2.99
CA GLU A 96 3.41 -18.79 3.52
C GLU A 96 4.00 -17.82 4.55
N GLY A 97 3.55 -16.57 4.57
CA GLY A 97 4.04 -15.57 5.50
C GLY A 97 4.16 -14.17 4.89
N PHE A 98 4.58 -13.24 5.73
CA PHE A 98 4.84 -11.85 5.35
C PHE A 98 6.32 -11.62 5.02
N GLU A 99 6.58 -10.82 3.98
CA GLU A 99 7.93 -10.44 3.59
C GLU A 99 8.03 -8.90 3.56
N LEU A 100 8.95 -8.36 4.37
CA LEU A 100 9.21 -6.94 4.42
C LEU A 100 10.42 -6.62 3.55
N GLN A 101 10.19 -5.83 2.51
CA GLN A 101 11.23 -5.41 1.58
C GLN A 101 11.40 -3.89 1.63
N ILE A 102 12.65 -3.44 1.74
CA ILE A 102 12.99 -2.02 1.65
C ILE A 102 13.47 -1.75 0.23
N MET A 103 12.80 -0.84 -0.46
CA MET A 103 13.24 -0.37 -1.78
C MET A 103 14.19 0.81 -1.63
N TYR A 104 15.28 0.78 -2.39
CA TYR A 104 16.30 1.82 -2.40
C TYR A 104 16.46 2.42 -3.80
N ILE A 105 16.76 3.71 -3.86
CA ILE A 105 17.31 4.38 -5.05
C ILE A 105 18.71 4.88 -4.71
N GLY A 106 19.73 4.20 -5.25
CA GLY A 106 21.09 4.36 -4.75
C GLY A 106 21.17 4.02 -3.25
N PHE A 107 21.49 5.02 -2.42
CA PHE A 107 21.58 4.88 -0.96
C PHE A 107 20.34 5.38 -0.21
N ILE A 108 19.34 5.92 -0.90
CA ILE A 108 18.15 6.52 -0.28
C ILE A 108 17.02 5.49 -0.25
N PRO A 109 16.47 5.16 0.93
CA PRO A 109 15.30 4.28 1.02
C PRO A 109 14.05 4.99 0.47
N LEU A 110 13.46 4.44 -0.60
CA LEU A 110 12.20 4.92 -1.18
C LEU A 110 10.99 4.55 -0.31
N GLY A 111 11.07 3.41 0.38
CA GLY A 111 10.01 2.95 1.25
C GLY A 111 10.16 1.49 1.63
N CYS A 112 9.47 1.11 2.70
CA CYS A 112 9.29 -0.26 3.14
C CYS A 112 7.94 -0.76 2.62
N TYR A 113 7.97 -1.88 1.92
CA TYR A 113 6.80 -2.55 1.37
C TYR A 113 6.61 -3.88 2.08
N LEU A 114 5.37 -4.14 2.46
CA LEU A 114 4.96 -5.39 3.06
C LEU A 114 4.28 -6.24 1.98
N TYR A 115 4.81 -7.42 1.74
CA TYR A 115 4.26 -8.40 0.81
C TYR A 115 3.68 -9.59 1.55
N GLY A 116 2.60 -10.16 1.01
CA GLY A 116 2.08 -11.45 1.44
C GLY A 116 2.58 -12.50 0.46
N ASN A 117 3.24 -13.56 0.95
CA ASN A 117 3.71 -14.64 0.10
C ASN A 117 2.67 -15.76 0.07
N PHE A 118 2.30 -16.21 -1.13
CA PHE A 118 1.30 -17.25 -1.33
C PHE A 118 1.84 -18.36 -2.24
N LYS A 119 1.65 -19.61 -1.80
CA LYS A 119 1.93 -20.81 -2.56
C LYS A 119 0.99 -20.89 -3.77
N ASN A 120 1.49 -21.40 -4.89
CA ASN A 120 0.67 -21.84 -6.02
C ASN A 120 -0.26 -20.81 -6.71
N VAL A 121 -0.01 -19.50 -6.60
CA VAL A 121 -0.77 -18.50 -7.38
C VAL A 121 -0.15 -18.25 -8.75
N SER A 122 -0.97 -18.34 -9.81
CA SER A 122 -0.55 -18.23 -11.20
C SER A 122 -0.31 -16.79 -11.70
N ARG A 123 -0.87 -15.77 -11.04
CA ARG A 123 -0.82 -14.37 -11.52
C ARG A 123 0.08 -13.44 -10.73
N PHE A 124 0.09 -13.53 -9.39
CA PHE A 124 0.96 -12.72 -8.51
C PHE A 124 1.28 -13.49 -7.24
N LYS A 125 2.50 -14.03 -7.13
CA LYS A 125 2.93 -14.77 -5.93
C LYS A 125 3.11 -13.89 -4.69
N ARG A 126 3.34 -12.59 -4.90
CA ARG A 126 3.68 -11.62 -3.85
C ARG A 126 2.88 -10.33 -3.99
N PRO A 127 1.58 -10.32 -3.65
CA PRO A 127 0.82 -9.08 -3.55
C PRO A 127 1.40 -8.11 -2.51
N VAL A 128 1.37 -6.81 -2.82
CA VAL A 128 1.64 -5.75 -1.85
C VAL A 128 0.44 -5.63 -0.90
N ILE A 129 0.71 -5.76 0.39
CA ILE A 129 -0.28 -5.68 1.48
C ILE A 129 -0.34 -4.28 2.06
N SER A 130 0.82 -3.68 2.32
CA SER A 130 0.93 -2.30 2.79
C SER A 130 2.29 -1.72 2.41
N GLN A 131 2.43 -0.41 2.60
CA GLN A 131 3.67 0.32 2.39
C GLN A 131 3.77 1.47 3.39
N SER A 132 4.98 1.81 3.79
CA SER A 132 5.30 2.98 4.62
C SER A 132 6.75 3.40 4.43
N PHE A 133 7.06 4.66 4.74
CA PHE A 133 8.45 5.11 4.84
C PHE A 133 9.19 4.48 6.03
N SER A 134 8.47 4.13 7.11
CA SER A 134 9.06 3.61 8.34
C SER A 134 9.01 2.08 8.40
N LYS A 135 10.18 1.45 8.55
CA LYS A 135 10.29 0.01 8.82
C LYS A 135 9.55 -0.39 10.09
N LYS A 136 9.62 0.45 11.14
CA LYS A 136 8.95 0.19 12.42
C LYS A 136 7.43 0.08 12.23
N THR A 137 6.84 0.99 11.46
CA THR A 137 5.40 0.96 11.17
C THR A 137 4.99 -0.28 10.39
N MET A 138 5.82 -0.74 9.44
CA MET A 138 5.54 -1.99 8.72
C MET A 138 5.68 -3.22 9.62
N GLN A 139 6.61 -3.22 10.57
CA GLN A 139 6.72 -4.29 11.56
C GLN A 139 5.51 -4.32 12.50
N GLU A 140 5.04 -3.16 12.95
CA GLU A 140 3.80 -3.06 13.75
C GLU A 140 2.60 -3.63 12.97
N VAL A 141 2.49 -3.33 11.67
CA VAL A 141 1.44 -3.88 10.80
C VAL A 141 1.56 -5.41 10.67
N VAL A 142 2.76 -5.96 10.52
CA VAL A 142 2.98 -7.42 10.48
C VAL A 142 2.53 -8.07 11.76
N ASN A 143 2.94 -7.54 12.91
CA ASN A 143 2.58 -8.09 14.21
C ASN A 143 1.05 -8.09 14.41
N GLU A 144 0.38 -6.99 14.05
CA GLU A 144 -1.09 -6.93 14.14
C GLU A 144 -1.78 -7.93 13.18
N LEU A 145 -1.22 -8.15 11.99
CA LEU A 145 -1.73 -9.13 11.03
C LEU A 145 -1.49 -10.58 11.48
N GLU A 146 -0.35 -10.87 12.10
CA GLU A 146 -0.05 -12.17 12.67
C GLU A 146 -0.96 -12.47 13.86
N ASP A 147 -1.18 -11.51 14.76
CA ASP A 147 -2.15 -11.62 15.85
C ASP A 147 -3.56 -11.90 15.34
N LEU A 148 -3.94 -11.27 14.21
CA LEU A 148 -5.21 -11.52 13.52
C LEU A 148 -5.30 -12.90 12.86
N ASN A 149 -4.19 -13.54 12.53
CA ASN A 149 -4.17 -14.88 11.93
C ASN A 149 -4.07 -15.98 12.99
N ILE A 150 -3.46 -15.66 14.14
CA ILE A 150 -3.36 -16.57 15.29
C ILE A 150 -4.69 -16.61 16.08
N LYS A 151 -5.36 -15.47 16.27
CA LYS A 151 -6.66 -15.40 16.98
C LYS A 151 -7.79 -16.24 16.35
N PRO A 152 -8.01 -16.30 15.02
CA PRO A 152 -9.08 -17.12 14.45
C PRO A 152 -8.91 -18.61 14.77
N ASN A 153 -7.66 -19.10 14.91
CA ASN A 153 -7.38 -20.48 15.28
C ASN A 153 -7.66 -20.81 16.77
N ILE A 154 -7.81 -19.82 17.65
CA ILE A 154 -8.04 -20.04 19.09
C ILE A 154 -9.54 -20.03 19.42
N THR A 155 -10.41 -19.59 18.49
CA THR A 155 -11.86 -19.45 18.74
C THR A 155 -12.71 -20.61 18.21
N SER A 156 -12.10 -21.73 17.84
CA SER A 156 -12.82 -22.99 17.60
C SER A 156 -12.71 -23.90 18.83
N ILE A 157 -13.53 -23.66 19.85
CA ILE A 157 -13.89 -24.64 20.88
C ILE A 157 -15.41 -24.62 21.01
#